data_AF-A0A2Z2PJS2-F1
#
_entry.id   AF-A0A2Z2PJS2-F1
#
_cell.length_a   1.000
_cell.length_b   1.000
_cell.length_c   1.000
_cell.angle_alpha   90.00
_cell.angle_beta   90.00
_cell.angle_gamma   90.00
#
_symmetry.space_group_name_H-M   'P 1'
#
loop_
_entity.id
_entity.type
_entity.pdbx_description
1 polymer ?
#
loop_
_entity_poly.entity_id
_entity_poly.type
_entity_poly.pdbx_seq_one_letter_code
_entity_poly.pdbx_strand_id
1 'polypeptide(L)'
;MVGRWFYGGDAKFVADEIAIRFHHRLVAIHPFPNGNGRHSRLAADLLVEKLGAEPFSWGSGSLGDVGDLRTRYVAALQAADNHDIAPLLEFARS
;
A
#
# COMPACT_ATOMS: atom_id res chain seq x y z
N MET A 1 35.54 8.84 -7.28
CA MET A 1 34.81 9.17 -6.04
C MET A 1 33.72 10.19 -6.40
N VAL A 2 32.48 9.76 -6.57
CA VAL A 2 31.26 10.60 -6.49
C VAL A 2 30.16 9.72 -5.88
N GLY A 3 29.47 10.27 -4.89
CA GLY A 3 28.81 9.58 -3.79
C GLY A 3 27.59 8.75 -4.17
N ARG A 4 27.60 7.51 -3.64
CA ARG A 4 26.46 6.59 -3.57
C ARG A 4 25.57 7.02 -2.41
N TRP A 5 24.45 7.66 -2.72
CA TRP A 5 23.45 8.12 -1.74
C TRP A 5 22.33 7.11 -1.52
N PHE A 6 22.60 5.83 -1.29
CA PHE A 6 21.58 4.89 -0.79
C PHE A 6 22.27 3.80 0.04
N TYR A 7 22.53 4.08 1.32
CA TYR A 7 22.84 3.06 2.31
C TYR A 7 21.55 2.76 3.09
N GLY A 8 20.99 1.56 2.92
CA GLY A 8 20.39 0.83 4.05
C GLY A 8 18.94 0.34 3.96
N GLY A 9 18.13 0.72 2.98
CA GLY A 9 16.79 0.14 2.81
C GLY A 9 16.87 -1.18 2.04
N ASP A 10 16.28 -2.26 2.56
CA ASP A 10 16.00 -3.46 1.75
C ASP A 10 15.25 -3.00 0.49
N ALA A 11 15.73 -3.40 -0.70
CA ALA A 11 15.11 -2.99 -1.96
C ALA A 11 13.61 -3.32 -2.01
N LYS A 12 13.19 -4.38 -1.32
CA LYS A 12 11.78 -4.75 -1.15
C LYS A 12 11.00 -3.70 -0.35
N PHE A 13 11.57 -3.22 0.75
CA PHE A 13 10.93 -2.18 1.57
C PHE A 13 10.71 -0.90 0.77
N VAL A 14 11.68 -0.52 -0.07
CA VAL A 14 11.55 0.64 -0.96
C VAL A 14 10.45 0.42 -2.02
N ALA A 15 10.36 -0.77 -2.60
CA ALA A 15 9.32 -1.12 -3.57
C ALA A 15 7.92 -1.04 -2.94
N ASP A 16 7.76 -1.55 -1.71
CA ASP A 16 6.51 -1.52 -0.96
C ASP A 16 6.05 -0.09 -0.72
N GLU A 17 6.95 0.76 -0.21
CA GLU A 17 6.62 2.14 0.09
C GLU A 17 6.20 2.91 -1.17
N ILE A 18 6.88 2.70 -2.31
CA ILE A 18 6.51 3.29 -3.60
C ILE A 18 5.09 2.85 -3.99
N ALA A 19 4.80 1.55 -3.95
CA ALA A 19 3.51 1.02 -4.38
C ALA A 19 2.36 1.44 -3.45
N ILE A 20 2.59 1.52 -2.14
CA ILE A 20 1.57 1.97 -1.18
C ILE A 20 1.29 3.47 -1.29
N ARG A 21 2.31 4.31 -1.51
CA ARG A 21 2.09 5.74 -1.77
C ARG A 21 1.37 5.97 -3.10
N PHE A 22 1.64 5.14 -4.11
CA PHE A 22 0.90 5.15 -5.37
C PHE A 22 -0.58 4.76 -5.15
N HIS A 23 -0.84 3.67 -4.43
CA HIS A 23 -2.18 3.23 -4.04
C HIS A 23 -2.98 4.34 -3.36
N HIS A 24 -2.42 4.94 -2.30
CA HIS A 24 -3.08 5.97 -1.50
C HIS A 24 -3.52 7.17 -2.35
N ARG A 25 -2.61 7.67 -3.21
CA ARG A 25 -2.92 8.76 -4.13
C ARG A 25 -3.99 8.39 -5.16
N LEU A 26 -3.95 7.16 -5.68
CA LEU A 26 -4.93 6.71 -6.67
C LEU A 26 -6.34 6.58 -6.06
N VAL A 27 -6.44 6.11 -4.81
CA VAL A 27 -7.70 6.10 -4.05
C VAL A 27 -8.22 7.52 -3.82
N ALA A 28 -7.33 8.45 -3.48
CA ALA A 28 -7.68 9.85 -3.21
C ALA A 28 -8.19 10.60 -4.47
N ILE A 29 -7.62 10.34 -5.65
CA ILE A 29 -8.09 10.91 -6.92
C ILE A 29 -9.51 10.42 -7.26
N HIS A 30 -9.84 9.18 -6.91
CA HIS A 30 -11.17 8.58 -7.09
C HIS A 30 -11.71 8.66 -8.54
N PRO A 31 -10.97 8.16 -9.55
CA PRO A 31 -11.28 8.40 -10.97
C PRO A 31 -12.54 7.71 -11.50
N PHE A 32 -13.11 6.74 -10.78
CA PHE A 32 -14.28 5.98 -11.22
C PHE A 32 -15.50 6.21 -10.31
N PRO A 33 -16.74 6.03 -10.80
CA PRO A 33 -17.93 6.10 -9.94
C PRO A 33 -17.98 5.04 -8.84
N ASN A 34 -17.36 3.88 -9.08
CA ASN A 34 -17.32 2.76 -8.15
C ASN A 34 -16.03 1.96 -8.32
N GLY A 35 -15.62 1.25 -7.27
CA GLY A 35 -14.52 0.28 -7.35
C GLY A 35 -13.11 0.84 -7.22
N ASN A 36 -12.94 2.12 -6.86
CA ASN A 36 -11.63 2.77 -6.72
C ASN A 36 -10.68 2.02 -5.76
N GLY A 37 -11.20 1.50 -4.64
CA GLY A 37 -10.38 0.70 -3.71
C GLY A 37 -9.87 -0.60 -4.34
N ARG A 38 -10.70 -1.31 -5.10
CA ARG A 38 -10.29 -2.56 -5.80
C ARG A 38 -9.28 -2.26 -6.90
N HIS A 39 -9.56 -1.24 -7.72
CA HIS A 39 -8.67 -0.82 -8.80
C HIS A 39 -7.30 -0.40 -8.26
N SER A 40 -7.29 0.41 -7.20
CA SER A 40 -6.03 0.93 -6.64
C SER A 40 -5.20 -0.15 -5.96
N ARG A 41 -5.82 -1.18 -5.37
CA ARG A 41 -5.08 -2.32 -4.82
C ARG A 41 -4.42 -3.14 -5.93
N LEU A 42 -5.18 -3.52 -6.96
CA LEU A 42 -4.65 -4.23 -8.13
C LEU A 42 -3.51 -3.46 -8.81
N ALA A 43 -3.65 -2.14 -8.97
CA ALA A 43 -2.63 -1.32 -9.58
C ALA A 43 -1.34 -1.27 -8.75
N ALA A 44 -1.44 -1.31 -7.41
CA ALA A 44 -0.28 -1.39 -6.53
C ALA A 44 0.36 -2.77 -6.50
N ASP A 45 -0.42 -3.86 -6.55
CA ASP A 45 0.10 -5.23 -6.70
C ASP A 45 0.94 -5.36 -7.97
N LEU A 46 0.40 -4.88 -9.11
CA LEU A 46 1.14 -4.89 -10.37
C LEU A 46 2.39 -4.01 -10.32
N LEU A 47 2.36 -2.88 -9.63
CA LEU A 47 3.52 -2.00 -9.51
C LEU A 47 4.62 -2.64 -8.66
N VAL A 48 4.28 -3.24 -7.51
CA VAL A 48 5.26 -3.86 -6.62
C VAL A 48 5.91 -5.09 -7.26
N GLU A 49 5.14 -5.88 -8.01
CA GLU A 49 5.66 -6.98 -8.83
C GLU A 49 6.69 -6.48 -9.86
N LYS A 50 6.39 -5.37 -10.56
CA LYS A 50 7.32 -4.78 -11.54
C LYS A 50 8.58 -4.21 -10.91
N LEU A 51 8.53 -3.87 -9.63
CA LEU A 51 9.68 -3.44 -8.83
C LEU A 51 10.45 -4.61 -8.20
N GLY A 52 10.00 -5.85 -8.40
CA GLY A 52 10.70 -7.07 -7.95
C GLY A 52 10.36 -7.52 -6.53
N ALA A 53 9.21 -7.11 -5.99
CA ALA A 53 8.68 -7.58 -4.71
C ALA A 53 7.33 -8.28 -4.90
N GLU A 54 6.91 -9.06 -3.89
CA GLU A 54 5.69 -9.86 -3.96
C GLU A 54 4.42 -8.99 -3.86
N PRO A 55 3.29 -9.41 -4.45
CA PRO A 55 1.98 -8.77 -4.24
C PRO A 55 1.60 -8.63 -2.77
N PHE A 56 0.72 -7.67 -2.47
CA PHE A 56 0.25 -7.44 -1.12
C PHE A 56 -0.84 -8.45 -0.72
N SER A 57 -0.89 -8.79 0.56
CA SER A 57 -1.94 -9.63 1.14
C SER A 57 -3.21 -8.83 1.46
N TRP A 58 -3.08 -7.51 1.65
CA TRP A 58 -4.19 -6.61 1.97
C TRP A 58 -5.00 -7.06 3.20
N GLY A 59 -4.32 -7.64 4.19
CA GLY A 59 -4.96 -8.16 5.41
C GLY A 59 -5.68 -9.49 5.21
N SER A 60 -5.25 -10.30 4.23
CA SER A 60 -5.76 -11.67 4.00
C SER A 60 -5.29 -12.64 5.10
N GLY A 61 -5.79 -12.46 6.32
CA GLY A 61 -5.40 -13.26 7.49
C GLY A 61 -6.54 -13.59 8.46
N SER A 62 -7.73 -13.00 8.33
CA SER A 62 -8.85 -13.29 9.23
C SER A 62 -10.17 -13.38 8.45
N LEU A 63 -10.70 -14.60 8.35
CA LEU A 63 -12.09 -14.88 7.94
C LEU A 63 -13.13 -14.36 8.97
N GLY A 64 -12.67 -13.74 10.06
CA GLY A 64 -13.48 -13.48 11.26
C GLY A 64 -14.46 -12.31 11.17
N ASP A 65 -14.16 -11.23 10.44
CA ASP A 65 -15.13 -10.16 10.21
C ASP A 65 -14.70 -9.21 9.09
N VAL A 66 -15.45 -9.19 7.98
CA VAL A 66 -15.25 -8.23 6.88
C VAL A 66 -15.35 -6.78 7.38
N GLY A 67 -16.15 -6.54 8.42
CA GLY A 67 -16.29 -5.24 9.07
C GLY A 67 -15.00 -4.75 9.75
N ASP A 68 -14.31 -5.64 10.47
CA ASP A 68 -13.04 -5.31 11.12
C ASP A 68 -11.94 -4.99 10.10
N LEU A 69 -11.80 -5.84 9.06
CA LEU A 69 -10.82 -5.62 8.01
C LEU A 69 -11.02 -4.28 7.31
N ARG A 70 -12.28 -3.93 7.00
CA ARG A 70 -12.61 -2.64 6.41
C ARG A 70 -12.28 -1.49 7.35
N THR A 71 -12.56 -1.63 8.65
CA THR A 71 -12.30 -0.60 9.65
C THR A 71 -10.80 -0.33 9.77
N ARG A 72 -9.97 -1.38 9.86
CA ARG A 72 -8.51 -1.26 9.89
C ARG A 72 -7.96 -0.62 8.62
N TYR A 73 -8.45 -1.02 7.45
CA TYR A 73 -8.04 -0.42 6.18
C TYR A 73 -8.37 1.08 6.11
N VAL A 74 -9.59 1.48 6.51
CA VAL A 74 -9.99 2.89 6.52
C VAL A 74 -9.17 3.70 7.52
N ALA A 75 -8.92 3.16 8.72
CA ALA A 75 -8.06 3.82 9.70
C ALA A 75 -6.63 4.02 9.17
N ALA A 76 -6.09 3.04 8.45
CA ALA A 76 -4.78 3.14 7.83
C ALA A 76 -4.72 4.19 6.70
N LEU A 77 -5.78 4.30 5.88
CA LEU A 77 -5.91 5.39 4.89
C LEU A 77 -5.95 6.77 5.56
N GLN A 78 -6.71 6.91 6.65
CA GLN A 78 -6.81 8.17 7.40
C GLN A 78 -5.48 8.58 8.05
N ALA A 79 -4.67 7.61 8.50
CA ALA A 79 -3.30 7.89 8.94
C ALA A 79 -2.43 8.37 7.77
N ALA A 80 -2.54 7.72 6.60
CA ALA A 80 -1.84 8.10 5.39
C ALA A 80 -2.22 9.50 4.87
N ASP A 81 -3.47 9.92 5.05
CA ASP A 81 -3.92 11.30 4.77
C ASP A 81 -3.15 12.33 5.60
N ASN A 82 -2.68 11.95 6.79
CA ASN A 82 -1.85 12.77 7.68
C ASN A 82 -0.34 12.55 7.48
N HIS A 83 0.06 12.00 6.33
CA HIS A 83 1.44 11.66 5.97
C HIS A 83 2.08 10.50 6.76
N ASP A 84 1.31 9.79 7.59
CA ASP A 84 1.76 8.58 8.26
C ASP A 84 1.42 7.34 7.41
N ILE A 85 2.38 6.90 6.60
CA ILE A 85 2.21 5.76 5.68
C ILE A 85 2.37 4.41 6.38
N ALA A 86 3.03 4.36 7.54
CA ALA A 86 3.40 3.10 8.17
C ALA A 86 2.20 2.17 8.44
N PRO A 87 1.05 2.66 8.96
CA PRO A 87 -0.12 1.81 9.18
C PRO A 87 -0.68 1.19 7.89
N LEU A 88 -0.62 1.92 6.77
CA LEU A 88 -1.13 1.42 5.48
C LEU A 88 -0.19 0.39 4.86
N LEU A 89 1.11 0.55 5.05
CA LEU A 89 2.11 -0.42 4.62
C LEU A 89 2.03 -1.71 5.45
N GLU A 90 1.89 -1.60 6.77
CA GLU A 90 1.67 -2.74 7.66
C GLU A 90 0.38 -3.49 7.30
N PHE A 91 -0.73 -2.76 7.11
CA PHE A 91 -2.00 -3.35 6.67
C PHE A 91 -1.85 -4.14 5.36
N ALA A 92 -1.17 -3.56 4.36
CA ALA A 92 -1.01 -4.19 3.06
C ALA A 92 -0.18 -5.48 3.10
N ARG A 93 0.72 -5.61 4.08
CA ARG A 93 1.55 -6.80 4.30
C ARG A 93 1.00 -7.75 5.39
N SER A 94 -0.14 -7.45 6.00
CA SER A 94 -0.79 -8.24 7.06
C SER A 94 -1.66 -9.40 6.57
#